data_AF-A0A919XRY6-F1
#
_entry.id   AF-A0A919XRY6-F1
#
_cell.length_a   1.000
_cell.length_b   1.000
_cell.length_c   1.000
_cell.angle_alpha   90.00
_cell.angle_beta   90.00
_cell.angle_gamma   90.00
#
_symmetry.space_group_name_H-M   'P 1'
#
loop_
_entity.id
_entity.type
_entity.pdbx_description
1 polymer ?
#
loop_
_entity_poly.entity_id
_entity_poly.type
_entity_poly.pdbx_seq_one_letter_code
_entity_poly.pdbx_strand_id
1 'polypeptide(L)'
;MRERDFAYYMRSMDLLWEQWNEFLETERQGAYLWLIIGIKNFKYQKYIERIRQREKEIEAPLLDDVLQIYSCSVRPKWTEDAERFVCNFKSVSPEPERAGMKTEDKR
;
A
#
# COMPACT_ATOMS: atom_id res chain seq x y z
N MET A 1 13.90 24.45 34.68
CA MET A 1 14.18 24.36 33.23
C MET A 1 13.95 25.75 32.65
N ARG A 2 14.91 26.36 31.95
CA ARG A 2 14.74 27.74 31.45
C ARG A 2 13.72 27.73 30.30
N GLU A 3 12.87 28.75 30.20
CA GLU A 3 11.80 28.85 29.18
C GLU A 3 12.31 28.64 27.74
N ARG A 4 13.56 29.02 27.47
CA ARG A 4 14.23 28.83 26.17
C ARG A 4 14.50 27.36 25.83
N ASP A 5 14.81 26.54 26.84
CA ASP A 5 15.03 25.10 26.70
C ASP A 5 13.69 24.38 26.47
N PHE A 6 12.62 24.88 27.10
CA PHE A 6 11.25 24.38 26.91
C PHE A 6 10.69 24.72 25.52
N ALA A 7 10.88 25.96 25.04
CA ALA A 7 10.45 26.35 23.70
C ALA A 7 11.20 25.59 22.59
N TYR A 8 12.49 25.30 22.79
CA TYR A 8 13.26 24.46 21.88
C TYR A 8 12.71 23.02 21.87
N TYR A 9 12.46 22.44 23.04
CA TYR A 9 11.87 21.11 23.18
C TYR A 9 10.51 21.00 22.47
N MET A 10 9.63 21.97 22.66
CA MET A 10 8.32 21.99 22.00
C MET A 10 8.44 22.02 20.47
N ARG A 11 9.33 22.86 19.92
CA ARG A 11 9.58 22.90 18.47
C ARG A 11 10.12 21.59 17.94
N SER A 12 10.98 20.90 18.69
CA SER A 12 11.47 19.58 18.31
C SER A 12 10.35 18.53 18.32
N MET A 13 9.39 18.63 19.25
CA MET A 13 8.20 17.78 19.26
C MET A 13 7.28 18.06 18.07
N ASP A 14 7.05 19.32 17.74
CA ASP A 14 6.24 19.69 16.57
C ASP A 14 6.87 19.13 15.29
N LEU A 15 8.18 19.26 15.13
CA LEU A 15 8.90 18.72 13.96
C LEU A 15 8.80 17.19 13.87
N LEU A 16 8.98 16.48 15.00
CA LEU A 16 8.85 15.02 15.02
C LEU A 16 7.42 14.58 14.70
N TRP A 17 6.42 15.35 15.15
CA TRP A 17 5.02 15.11 14.83
C TRP A 17 4.73 15.33 13.35
N GLU A 18 5.24 16.40 12.74
CA GLU A 18 5.13 16.66 11.31
C GLU A 18 5.74 15.51 10.49
N GLN A 19 6.97 15.10 10.83
CA GLN A 19 7.65 13.98 10.16
C GLN A 19 6.89 12.66 10.32
N TRP A 20 6.30 12.42 11.49
CA TRP A 20 5.48 11.24 11.72
C TRP A 20 4.23 11.24 10.84
N ASN A 21 3.55 12.38 10.71
CA ASN A 21 2.38 12.49 9.83
C ASN A 21 2.76 12.30 8.36
N GLU A 22 3.86 12.88 7.90
CA GLU A 22 4.35 12.66 6.52
C GLU A 22 4.65 11.19 6.25
N PHE A 23 5.26 10.51 7.23
CA PHE A 23 5.50 9.07 7.16
C PHE A 23 4.17 8.29 7.06
N LEU A 24 3.20 8.58 7.91
CA LEU A 24 1.88 7.93 7.87
C LEU A 24 1.17 8.13 6.54
N GLU A 25 1.23 9.33 5.94
CA GLU A 25 0.62 9.55 4.62
C GLU A 25 1.30 8.76 3.52
N THR A 26 2.62 8.59 3.61
CA THR A 26 3.36 7.76 2.66
C THR A 26 2.96 6.29 2.80
N GLU A 27 2.85 5.79 4.02
CA GLU A 27 2.39 4.42 4.29
C GLU A 27 0.96 4.20 3.81
N ARG A 28 0.06 5.17 4.02
CA ARG A 28 -1.34 5.09 3.56
C ARG A 28 -1.45 5.07 2.03
N GLN A 29 -0.68 5.90 1.33
CA GLN A 29 -0.62 5.86 -0.14
C GLN A 29 -0.08 4.52 -0.64
N GLY A 30 0.96 3.99 0.00
CA GLY A 30 1.52 2.67 -0.29
C GLY A 30 0.52 1.53 -0.06
N ALA A 31 -0.21 1.56 1.06
CA ALA A 31 -1.26 0.61 1.38
C ALA A 31 -2.41 0.66 0.35
N TYR A 32 -2.80 1.85 -0.09
CA TYR A 32 -3.80 2.01 -1.15
C TYR A 32 -3.32 1.38 -2.46
N LEU A 33 -2.06 1.58 -2.84
CA LEU A 33 -1.48 0.94 -4.02
C LEU A 33 -1.50 -0.59 -3.91
N TRP A 34 -1.15 -1.15 -2.76
CA TRP A 34 -1.26 -2.60 -2.50
C TRP A 34 -2.69 -3.10 -2.63
N LEU A 35 -3.67 -2.33 -2.14
CA LEU A 35 -5.09 -2.65 -2.27
C LEU A 35 -5.49 -2.74 -3.75
N ILE A 36 -5.19 -1.72 -4.56
CA ILE A 36 -5.52 -1.71 -5.99
C ILE A 36 -4.82 -2.85 -6.74
N ILE A 37 -3.55 -3.15 -6.42
CA ILE A 37 -2.84 -4.31 -7.01
C ILE A 37 -3.55 -5.62 -6.65
N GLY A 38 -3.98 -5.77 -5.39
CA GLY A 38 -4.73 -6.93 -4.93
C GLY A 38 -6.05 -7.11 -5.67
N ILE A 39 -6.78 -6.01 -5.87
CA ILE A 39 -8.03 -5.99 -6.64
C ILE A 39 -7.77 -6.37 -8.09
N LYS A 40 -6.84 -5.69 -8.78
CA LYS A 40 -6.54 -5.94 -10.21
C LYS A 40 -6.11 -7.38 -10.48
N ASN A 41 -5.34 -7.99 -9.58
CA ASN A 41 -4.81 -9.34 -9.76
C ASN A 41 -5.65 -10.43 -9.08
N PHE A 42 -6.83 -10.11 -8.54
CA PHE A 42 -7.68 -11.02 -7.75
C PHE A 42 -6.95 -11.68 -6.56
N LYS A 43 -5.94 -11.02 -6.00
CA LYS A 43 -5.09 -11.50 -4.89
C LYS A 43 -5.42 -10.79 -3.57
N TYR A 44 -6.70 -10.55 -3.30
CA TYR A 44 -7.19 -9.78 -2.15
C TYR A 44 -6.56 -10.19 -0.82
N GLN A 45 -6.70 -11.47 -0.44
CA GLN A 45 -6.23 -11.98 0.85
C GLN A 45 -4.73 -11.71 1.08
N LYS A 46 -3.91 -11.91 0.05
CA LYS A 46 -2.46 -11.70 0.13
C LYS A 46 -2.12 -10.25 0.44
N TYR A 47 -2.76 -9.30 -0.24
CA TYR A 47 -2.45 -7.89 -0.08
C TYR A 47 -3.13 -7.27 1.14
N ILE A 48 -4.32 -7.73 1.52
CA ILE A 48 -4.96 -7.35 2.80
C ILE A 48 -4.08 -7.78 3.98
N GLU A 49 -3.58 -9.02 3.99
CA GLU A 49 -2.72 -9.48 5.09
C GLU A 49 -1.40 -8.71 5.14
N ARG A 50 -0.85 -8.33 3.98
CA ARG A 50 0.32 -7.46 3.91
C ARG A 50 0.06 -6.08 4.54
N ILE A 51 -1.09 -5.47 4.26
CA ILE A 51 -1.46 -4.17 4.84
C ILE A 51 -1.65 -4.31 6.36
N ARG A 52 -2.32 -5.37 6.83
CA ARG A 52 -2.49 -5.64 8.27
C ARG A 52 -1.17 -5.87 8.99
N GLN A 53 -0.24 -6.58 8.36
CA GLN A 53 1.08 -6.78 8.92
C GLN A 53 1.81 -5.44 9.08
N ARG A 54 1.71 -4.57 8.07
CA ARG A 54 2.30 -3.23 8.13
C ARG A 54 1.66 -2.35 9.20
N GLU A 55 0.34 -2.36 9.31
CA GLU A 55 -0.42 -1.67 10.35
C GLU A 55 0.05 -2.06 11.76
N LYS A 56 0.33 -3.35 12.00
CA LYS A 56 0.91 -3.82 13.27
C LYS A 56 2.34 -3.33 13.50
N GLU A 57 3.15 -3.24 12.45
CA GLU A 57 4.55 -2.78 12.55
C GLU A 57 4.64 -1.29 12.90
N ILE A 58 3.71 -0.47 12.41
CA ILE A 58 3.70 0.98 12.63
C ILE A 58 2.75 1.42 13.74
N GLU A 59 1.92 0.50 14.26
CA GLU A 59 0.91 0.74 15.30
C GLU A 59 -0.08 1.87 14.95
N ALA A 60 -0.40 2.02 13.67
CA ALA A 60 -1.31 3.05 13.15
C ALA A 60 -2.24 2.46 12.10
N PRO A 61 -3.53 2.86 12.08
CA PRO A 61 -4.52 2.29 11.17
C PRO A 61 -4.15 2.55 9.72
N LEU A 62 -4.18 1.50 8.90
CA LEU A 62 -3.96 1.60 7.46
C LEU A 62 -5.09 0.95 6.68
N LEU A 63 -5.50 -0.26 7.06
CA LEU A 63 -6.45 -1.04 6.26
C LEU A 63 -7.81 -0.37 6.19
N ASP A 64 -8.36 0.03 7.34
CA ASP A 64 -9.67 0.67 7.40
C ASP A 64 -9.67 2.00 6.64
N ASP A 65 -8.62 2.81 6.81
CA ASP A 65 -8.45 4.08 6.11
C ASP A 65 -8.45 3.91 4.60
N VAL A 66 -7.67 2.96 4.06
CA VAL A 66 -7.60 2.77 2.59
C VAL A 66 -8.88 2.17 2.02
N LEU A 67 -9.59 1.33 2.78
CA LEU A 67 -10.90 0.82 2.38
C LEU A 67 -11.97 1.92 2.39
N GLN A 68 -11.92 2.81 3.37
CA GLN A 68 -12.78 3.98 3.41
C GLN A 68 -12.52 4.88 2.20
N ILE A 69 -11.25 5.24 1.94
CA ILE A 69 -10.87 6.03 0.77
C ILE A 69 -11.34 5.36 -0.53
N TYR A 70 -11.17 4.05 -0.66
CA TYR A 70 -11.58 3.31 -1.86
C TYR A 70 -13.10 3.32 -2.07
N SER A 71 -13.87 3.25 -0.98
CA SER A 71 -15.35 3.22 -1.01
C SER A 71 -16.01 4.60 -1.11
N CYS A 72 -15.29 5.68 -0.83
CA CYS A 72 -15.80 7.05 -0.96
C CYS A 72 -16.05 7.44 -2.43
N SER A 73 -17.13 8.19 -2.68
CA SER A 73 -17.45 8.73 -4.00
C SER A 73 -16.53 9.87 -4.42
N VAL A 74 -16.08 10.68 -3.45
CA VAL A 74 -15.09 11.75 -3.65
C VAL A 74 -13.78 11.28 -3.03
N ARG A 75 -12.77 11.07 -3.87
CA ARG A 75 -11.48 10.52 -3.47
C ARG A 75 -10.37 11.55 -3.71
N PRO A 76 -9.29 11.52 -2.90
CA PRO A 76 -8.14 12.38 -3.13
C PRO A 76 -7.55 12.18 -4.52
N LYS A 77 -7.09 13.25 -5.19
CA LYS A 77 -6.58 13.17 -6.58
C LYS A 77 -5.48 12.11 -6.78
N TRP A 78 -4.63 11.92 -5.78
CA TRP A 78 -3.53 10.95 -5.85
C TRP A 78 -4.01 9.49 -6.01
N THR A 79 -5.27 9.17 -5.64
CA THR A 79 -5.82 7.81 -5.82
C THR A 79 -6.02 7.47 -7.30
N GLU A 80 -6.39 8.47 -8.12
CA GLU A 80 -6.56 8.28 -9.56
C GLU A 80 -5.21 7.96 -10.23
N ASP A 81 -4.14 8.64 -9.81
CA ASP A 81 -2.79 8.39 -10.32
C ASP A 81 -2.29 7.00 -9.92
N ALA A 82 -2.56 6.57 -8.67
CA ALA A 82 -2.25 5.22 -8.21
C ALA A 82 -3.00 4.15 -9.02
N GLU A 83 -4.29 4.36 -9.28
CA GLU A 83 -5.12 3.45 -10.10
C GLU A 83 -4.61 3.39 -11.55
N ARG A 84 -4.29 4.53 -12.16
CA ARG A 84 -3.69 4.59 -13.50
C ARG A 84 -2.37 3.85 -13.56
N PHE A 85 -1.50 4.05 -12.58
CA PHE A 85 -0.22 3.36 -12.48
C PHE A 85 -0.42 1.84 -12.45
N VAL A 86 -1.30 1.36 -11.57
CA VAL A 86 -1.57 -0.08 -11.45
C VAL A 86 -2.23 -0.63 -12.72
N CYS A 87 -3.15 0.09 -13.35
CA CYS A 87 -3.78 -0.29 -14.63
C CYS A 87 -2.77 -0.43 -15.76
N ASN A 88 -1.81 0.50 -15.88
CA ASN A 88 -0.77 0.49 -16.91
C ASN A 88 0.33 -0.55 -16.66
N PHE A 89 0.44 -1.07 -15.43
CA PHE A 89 1.37 -2.15 -15.11
C PHE A 89 0.89 -3.44 -15.78
N LYS A 90 1.55 -3.85 -16.88
CA LYS A 90 1.30 -5.15 -17.51
C LYS A 90 1.78 -6.25 -16.55
N SER A 91 0.86 -7.04 -16.03
CA SER A 91 1.19 -8.32 -15.43
C SER A 91 1.84 -9.18 -16.52
N VAL A 92 3.13 -9.44 -16.43
CA VAL A 92 3.75 -10.53 -17.19
C VAL A 92 3.12 -11.81 -16.64
N SER A 93 2.07 -12.29 -17.31
CA SER A 93 1.56 -13.63 -17.04
C SER A 93 2.69 -14.58 -17.39
N PRO A 94 3.07 -15.54 -16.51
CA PRO A 94 3.78 -16.71 -16.99
C PRO A 94 2.89 -17.31 -18.09
N GLU A 95 3.45 -17.59 -19.27
CA GLU A 95 2.73 -18.36 -20.27
C GLU A 95 2.27 -19.66 -19.60
N PRO A 96 1.04 -20.14 -19.87
CA PRO A 96 0.65 -21.46 -19.40
C PRO A 96 1.61 -22.46 -20.03
N GLU A 97 2.45 -23.12 -19.21
CA GLU A 97 3.17 -24.31 -19.64
C GLU A 97 2.14 -25.27 -20.22
N ARG A 98 2.24 -25.53 -21.53
CA ARG A 98 1.35 -26.45 -22.21
C ARG A 98 1.52 -27.82 -21.57
N ALA A 99 0.60 -28.18 -20.68
CA ALA A 99 0.51 -29.51 -20.14
C ALA A 99 0.18 -30.48 -21.28
N GLY A 100 1.16 -31.32 -21.65
CA GLY A 100 0.93 -32.50 -22.48
C GLY A 100 1.61 -32.48 -23.85
N MET A 101 2.92 -32.74 -23.86
CA MET A 101 3.53 -33.56 -24.92
C MET A 101 4.07 -34.82 -24.25
N LYS A 102 3.21 -35.84 -24.12
CA LYS A 102 3.69 -37.21 -23.97
C LYS A 102 4.36 -37.57 -25.30
N THR A 103 5.67 -37.60 -25.33
CA THR A 103 6.41 -38.28 -26.39
C THR A 103 6.13 -39.77 -26.25
N GLU A 104 5.17 -40.27 -27.03
CA GLU A 104 5.10 -41.68 -27.36
C GLU A 104 6.36 -42.02 -28.14
N ASP A 105 7.33 -42.64 -27.48
CA ASP A 105 8.47 -43.23 -28.17
C ASP A 105 8.01 -44.56 -28.78
N LYS A 106 7.91 -44.56 -30.11
CA LYS A 106 7.70 -45.75 -30.93
C LYS A 106 9.05 -46.31 -31.34
N ARG A 107 9.53 -47.36 -30.66
CA ARG A 107 9.95 -48.65 -31.25
C ARG A 107 10.65 -49.52 -30.23
#